data_AF-A0A4U7BDN6-F1
#
_entry.id   AF-A0A4U7BDN6-F1
#
_cell.length_a   1.000
_cell.length_b   1.000
_cell.length_c   1.000
_cell.angle_alpha   90.00
_cell.angle_beta   90.00
_cell.angle_gamma   90.00
#
_symmetry.space_group_name_H-M   'P 1'
#
loop_
_entity.id
_entity.type
_entity.pdbx_description
1 polymer ?
#
loop_
_entity_poly.entity_id
_entity_poly.type
_entity_poly.pdbx_seq_one_letter_code
_entity_poly.pdbx_strand_id
1 'polypeptide(L)'
;MAPNPGFVFVTCSGPDHKADKKLLPKLRQHVMLHHLRTKDQQQRRRAINTAISTQSSPDSTDEEETTPYAEHARQVLQKSQSRSRRQDSLIHTSNGHDTLAIVPLVNTSATTPLGAPFDPFDVLPVKGVKDMGSIYQWFYSGQHDASATQWRNSTRYHWLDKHWELTRQSEAAFNFTLCFALEKKGIITRTSQAARIFQHRNAVLRALQRDLATCDGKLSGFTVGTMGGLAYVALRDGEVEVARAHIRAVARLAVFEEYEMHVWLFTVWTDLRLAAVTFGMPEFKYYVPPECRGGLALTKEEEVKAKRLAERNAEVSSAVSDAEVAQSLFRKMHEACMAVDKKDVDLLTLYGHLYDLNYRLLVMTSVAWGSADGAESTVARTVLLTMQLTFWTSTFYVLPQGRKFNVDLHAEIWGQMGKLGSAVEDVVIAWTEVARLDSLLWVVFMLSGSALECDQNRMPEFVKALKKVVSVMGLGRKDDFEKALGAFPWTEHWSARTCSLVWAQVTGEHILSVSEPVQQMFWIEEMSVR
;
A
#
# COMPACT_ATOMS: atom_id res chain seq x y z
N MET A 1 -41.55 14.53 19.37
CA MET A 1 -40.13 14.42 19.77
C MET A 1 -39.74 12.95 19.72
N ALA A 2 -39.01 12.55 18.69
CA ALA A 2 -38.58 11.16 18.51
C ALA A 2 -37.22 10.94 19.21
N PRO A 3 -36.97 9.75 19.79
CA PRO A 3 -35.79 9.49 20.59
C PRO A 3 -34.53 9.45 19.70
N ASN A 4 -33.51 10.17 20.17
CA ASN A 4 -32.15 10.18 19.65
C ASN A 4 -31.57 8.74 19.77
N PRO A 5 -31.12 8.07 18.69
CA PRO A 5 -30.50 6.76 18.83
C PRO A 5 -29.10 6.97 19.43
N GLY A 6 -29.03 6.82 20.75
CA GLY A 6 -27.84 7.03 21.56
C GLY A 6 -26.65 6.20 21.07
N PHE A 7 -25.48 6.84 21.07
CA PHE A 7 -24.20 6.16 21.00
C PHE A 7 -24.03 5.30 22.26
N VAL A 8 -23.78 4.00 22.08
CA VAL A 8 -23.37 3.13 23.19
C VAL A 8 -21.89 3.39 23.46
N PHE A 9 -21.58 4.09 24.55
CA PHE A 9 -20.23 4.19 25.07
C PHE A 9 -19.96 2.98 25.97
N VAL A 10 -19.17 2.02 25.48
CA VAL A 10 -18.65 0.94 26.31
C VAL A 10 -17.32 1.38 26.91
N THR A 11 -17.30 1.66 28.21
CA THR A 11 -16.06 1.85 28.98
C THR A 11 -15.41 0.49 29.22
N CYS A 12 -14.44 0.13 28.38
CA CYS A 12 -13.60 -1.05 28.56
C CYS A 12 -12.37 -0.70 29.41
N SER A 13 -12.53 -0.69 30.73
CA SER A 13 -11.43 -0.60 31.70
C SER A 13 -11.26 -1.90 32.50
N GLY A 14 -11.70 -3.04 31.94
CA GLY A 14 -11.64 -4.35 32.58
C GLY A 14 -10.40 -5.17 32.17
N PRO A 15 -9.95 -6.12 33.01
CA PRO A 15 -8.75 -6.93 32.81
C PRO A 15 -8.82 -8.00 31.69
N ASP A 16 -9.91 -8.07 30.91
CA ASP A 16 -10.10 -9.12 29.89
C ASP A 16 -9.81 -8.65 28.46
N HIS A 17 -8.53 -8.66 28.09
CA HIS A 17 -8.00 -8.28 26.78
C HIS A 17 -8.52 -9.08 25.55
N LYS A 18 -9.33 -10.13 25.74
CA LYS A 18 -9.93 -10.90 24.63
C LYS A 18 -11.30 -10.38 24.19
N ALA A 19 -12.05 -9.71 25.06
CA ALA A 19 -13.37 -9.14 24.72
C ALA A 19 -13.22 -7.80 23.95
N ASP A 20 -12.23 -6.99 24.32
CA ASP A 20 -12.00 -5.66 23.74
C ASP A 20 -11.59 -5.71 22.25
N LYS A 21 -10.80 -6.73 21.86
CA LYS A 21 -10.45 -6.97 20.45
C LYS A 21 -11.66 -7.28 19.56
N LYS A 22 -12.80 -7.72 20.12
CA LYS A 22 -14.01 -8.06 19.35
C LYS A 22 -14.98 -6.90 19.19
N LEU A 23 -14.97 -5.92 20.11
CA LEU A 23 -15.93 -4.80 20.13
C LEU A 23 -15.44 -3.59 19.33
N LEU A 24 -14.13 -3.32 19.36
CA LEU A 24 -13.49 -2.21 18.66
C LEU A 24 -13.63 -2.21 17.13
N PRO A 25 -13.41 -3.33 16.43
CA PRO A 25 -13.62 -3.38 14.98
C PRO A 25 -15.05 -2.98 14.61
N LYS A 26 -16.04 -3.46 15.38
CA LYS A 26 -17.46 -3.17 15.17
C LYS A 26 -17.79 -1.68 15.38
N LEU A 27 -17.19 -1.04 16.38
CA LEU A 27 -17.38 0.38 16.67
C LEU A 27 -16.81 1.27 15.54
N ARG A 28 -15.61 0.95 15.05
CA ARG A 28 -14.94 1.65 13.94
C ARG A 28 -15.74 1.56 12.64
N GLN A 29 -16.18 0.35 12.32
CA GLN A 29 -17.05 0.09 11.16
C GLN A 29 -18.33 0.92 11.27
N HIS A 30 -18.93 1.00 12.46
CA HIS A 30 -20.15 1.76 12.68
C HIS A 30 -20.01 3.27 12.45
N VAL A 31 -18.91 3.90 12.90
CA VAL A 31 -18.67 5.35 12.71
C VAL A 31 -18.61 5.70 11.22
N MET A 32 -17.84 4.94 10.44
CA MET A 32 -17.68 5.20 9.01
C MET A 32 -18.94 4.83 8.22
N LEU A 33 -19.59 3.69 8.53
CA LEU A 33 -20.85 3.31 7.90
C LEU A 33 -21.98 4.31 8.19
N HIS A 34 -22.05 4.85 9.40
CA HIS A 34 -23.04 5.88 9.75
C HIS A 34 -22.81 7.17 8.96
N HIS A 35 -21.56 7.64 8.84
CA HIS A 35 -21.24 8.81 8.04
C HIS A 35 -21.60 8.60 6.56
N LEU A 36 -21.24 7.44 5.99
CA LEU A 36 -21.59 7.08 4.61
C LEU A 36 -23.11 7.06 4.38
N ARG A 37 -23.88 6.44 5.27
CA ARG A 37 -25.35 6.44 5.21
C ARG A 37 -25.94 7.85 5.28
N THR A 38 -25.37 8.71 6.12
CA THR A 38 -25.82 10.10 6.28
C THR A 38 -25.58 10.91 5.00
N LYS A 39 -24.39 10.78 4.39
CA LYS A 39 -24.08 11.41 3.09
C LYS A 39 -24.97 10.89 1.96
N ASP A 40 -25.19 9.58 1.87
CA ASP A 40 -26.07 8.99 0.84
C ASP A 40 -27.52 9.47 1.01
N GLN A 41 -28.02 9.61 2.24
CA GLN A 41 -29.33 10.19 2.52
C GLN A 41 -29.40 11.68 2.16
N GLN A 42 -28.36 12.45 2.45
CA GLN A 42 -28.28 13.87 2.08
C GLN A 42 -28.23 14.06 0.56
N GLN A 43 -27.46 13.23 -0.16
CA GLN A 43 -27.41 13.25 -1.62
C GLN A 43 -28.76 12.89 -2.25
N ARG A 44 -29.44 11.86 -1.74
CA ARG A 44 -30.80 11.50 -2.18
C ARG A 44 -31.80 12.64 -1.95
N ARG A 45 -31.75 13.30 -0.77
CA ARG A 45 -32.61 14.45 -0.48
C ARG A 45 -32.32 15.63 -1.42
N ARG A 46 -31.05 15.89 -1.73
CA ARG A 46 -30.65 16.92 -2.71
C ARG A 46 -31.19 16.58 -4.11
N ALA A 47 -31.03 15.34 -4.58
CA ALA A 47 -31.52 14.91 -5.88
C ALA A 47 -33.06 15.01 -5.98
N ILE A 48 -33.79 14.61 -4.93
CA ILE A 48 -35.25 14.74 -4.86
C ILE A 48 -35.67 16.21 -4.88
N ASN A 49 -35.01 17.07 -4.10
CA ASN A 49 -35.32 18.50 -4.08
C ASN A 49 -35.02 19.18 -5.43
N THR A 50 -33.94 18.78 -6.11
CA THR A 50 -33.63 19.26 -7.46
C THR A 50 -34.70 18.81 -8.47
N ALA A 51 -35.16 17.55 -8.39
CA ALA A 51 -36.21 17.01 -9.26
C ALA A 51 -37.59 17.66 -9.01
N ILE A 52 -37.93 17.95 -7.75
CA ILE A 52 -39.17 18.66 -7.39
C ILE A 52 -39.11 20.11 -7.85
N SER A 53 -37.96 20.77 -7.74
CA SER A 53 -37.76 22.14 -8.24
C SER A 53 -37.80 22.25 -9.77
N THR A 54 -37.63 21.14 -10.51
CA THR A 54 -37.80 21.09 -11.97
C THR A 54 -39.22 20.73 -12.41
N GLN A 55 -40.07 20.25 -11.50
CA GLN A 55 -41.48 19.92 -11.78
C GLN A 55 -42.48 21.00 -11.33
N SER A 56 -42.02 22.06 -10.65
CA SER A 56 -42.84 23.19 -10.23
C SER A 56 -42.78 24.38 -11.20
N SER A 57 -43.04 24.14 -12.48
CA SER A 57 -43.46 25.19 -13.43
C SER A 57 -44.66 24.65 -14.20
N PRO A 58 -45.89 25.07 -13.87
CA PRO A 58 -47.05 24.74 -14.67
C PRO A 58 -47.15 25.69 -15.87
N ASP A 59 -47.61 25.09 -16.98
CA ASP A 59 -47.93 25.69 -18.26
C ASP A 59 -48.57 27.09 -18.21
N SER A 60 -48.07 27.96 -19.10
CA SER A 60 -48.92 28.84 -19.90
C SER A 60 -48.49 28.71 -21.36
N THR A 61 -49.38 28.14 -22.15
CA THR A 61 -49.35 28.04 -23.62
C THR A 61 -49.46 29.44 -24.26
N ASP A 62 -48.56 29.80 -25.16
CA ASP A 62 -48.84 29.86 -26.61
C ASP A 62 -47.67 30.49 -27.40
N GLU A 63 -47.39 29.79 -28.51
CA GLU A 63 -46.90 30.21 -29.84
C GLU A 63 -45.60 30.99 -30.06
N GLU A 64 -44.76 30.33 -30.87
CA GLU A 64 -43.96 30.82 -32.00
C GLU A 64 -42.64 31.59 -31.81
N GLU A 65 -41.75 31.23 -32.74
CA GLU A 65 -40.55 31.92 -33.21
C GLU A 65 -39.21 31.78 -32.46
N THR A 66 -38.40 30.89 -33.07
CA THR A 66 -36.99 31.08 -33.41
C THR A 66 -35.95 31.19 -32.29
N THR A 67 -35.06 30.21 -32.31
CA THR A 67 -33.82 30.07 -31.54
C THR A 67 -32.83 31.22 -31.71
N PRO A 68 -32.28 31.74 -30.58
CA PRO A 68 -30.87 32.13 -30.54
C PRO A 68 -30.22 31.77 -29.18
N TYR A 69 -30.31 30.52 -28.73
CA TYR A 69 -29.72 30.10 -27.43
C TYR A 69 -28.36 29.38 -27.56
N ALA A 70 -27.91 29.09 -28.78
CA ALA A 70 -26.60 28.48 -29.03
C ALA A 70 -25.43 29.50 -29.11
N GLU A 71 -25.72 30.80 -29.32
CA GLU A 71 -24.69 31.85 -29.40
C GLU A 71 -24.36 32.51 -28.04
N HIS A 72 -25.33 32.59 -27.12
CA HIS A 72 -25.09 33.15 -25.79
C HIS A 72 -24.20 32.23 -24.92
N ALA A 73 -24.33 30.91 -25.08
CA ALA A 73 -23.47 29.93 -24.39
C ALA A 73 -22.02 29.95 -24.90
N ARG A 74 -21.78 30.34 -26.16
CA ARG A 74 -20.42 30.51 -26.73
C ARG A 74 -19.75 31.83 -26.29
N GLN A 75 -20.51 32.92 -26.11
CA GLN A 75 -19.94 34.19 -25.63
C GLN A 75 -19.52 34.18 -24.15
N VAL A 76 -20.16 33.37 -23.31
CA VAL A 76 -19.77 33.23 -21.89
C VAL A 76 -18.50 32.39 -21.72
N LEU A 77 -18.24 31.42 -22.61
CA LEU A 77 -17.02 30.61 -22.62
C LEU A 77 -15.80 31.32 -23.25
N GLN A 78 -16.00 32.31 -24.12
CA GLN A 78 -14.88 33.13 -24.67
C GLN A 78 -14.44 34.28 -23.74
N LYS A 79 -15.28 34.73 -22.79
CA LYS A 79 -14.92 35.75 -21.80
C LYS A 79 -14.13 35.21 -20.59
N SER A 80 -14.05 33.90 -20.39
CA SER A 80 -13.22 33.29 -19.34
C SER A 80 -11.79 32.98 -19.79
N GLN A 81 -11.50 32.96 -21.09
CA GLN A 81 -10.15 32.68 -21.63
C GLN A 81 -9.30 33.93 -21.94
N SER A 82 -9.83 35.14 -21.76
CA SER A 82 -9.13 36.41 -22.05
C SER A 82 -8.61 37.16 -20.82
N ARG A 83 -8.71 36.58 -19.62
CA ARG A 83 -8.16 37.16 -18.37
C ARG A 83 -6.88 36.49 -17.83
N SER A 84 -6.26 35.58 -18.60
CA SER A 84 -5.05 34.84 -18.20
C SER A 84 -3.78 35.24 -18.99
N ARG A 85 -3.70 36.46 -19.51
CA ARG A 85 -2.47 36.96 -20.15
C ARG A 85 -2.28 38.45 -19.88
N ARG A 86 -1.10 38.77 -19.33
CA ARG A 86 -0.53 40.09 -18.98
C ARG A 86 -0.80 40.59 -17.55
N GLN A 87 0.04 40.14 -16.62
CA GLN A 87 1.04 41.05 -16.06
C GLN A 87 2.19 40.24 -15.45
N ASP A 88 3.21 40.02 -16.28
CA ASP A 88 4.58 39.76 -15.80
C ASP A 88 5.19 41.06 -15.28
N SER A 89 6.22 40.85 -14.47
CA SER A 89 7.28 41.78 -14.05
C SER A 89 7.06 42.53 -12.73
N LEU A 90 7.56 41.95 -11.65
CA LEU A 90 8.50 42.63 -10.77
C LEU A 90 9.44 41.61 -10.09
N ILE A 91 10.67 42.07 -9.96
CA ILE A 91 11.93 41.34 -9.82
C ILE A 91 12.26 41.09 -8.34
N HIS A 92 12.89 39.94 -8.08
CA HIS A 92 13.71 39.54 -6.93
C HIS A 92 13.20 39.81 -5.50
N THR A 93 13.11 38.72 -4.72
CA THR A 93 14.14 38.41 -3.71
C THR A 93 14.16 36.92 -3.40
N SER A 94 15.36 36.36 -3.40
CA SER A 94 15.70 35.03 -2.89
C SER A 94 15.15 34.80 -1.48
N ASN A 95 14.46 33.69 -1.27
CA ASN A 95 14.31 33.01 0.03
C ASN A 95 14.25 31.53 -0.33
N GLY A 96 15.36 30.80 -0.25
CA GLY A 96 15.69 30.13 1.01
C GLY A 96 14.90 28.82 1.04
N HIS A 97 15.45 27.77 0.41
CA HIS A 97 15.05 26.41 0.74
C HIS A 97 15.49 26.16 2.19
N ASP A 98 14.65 26.55 3.14
CA ASP A 98 14.76 26.09 4.52
C ASP A 98 14.34 24.62 4.55
N THR A 99 15.24 23.76 4.10
CA THR A 99 15.35 22.41 4.64
C THR A 99 15.58 22.60 6.14
N LEU A 100 14.50 22.53 6.92
CA LEU A 100 14.55 22.48 8.38
C LEU A 100 15.52 21.36 8.76
N ALA A 101 16.69 21.75 9.25
CA ALA A 101 17.62 20.83 9.85
C ALA A 101 16.85 20.07 10.93
N ILE A 102 16.85 18.73 10.84
CA ILE A 102 16.40 17.88 11.94
C ILE A 102 17.33 18.20 13.10
N VAL A 103 16.89 19.07 14.02
CA VAL A 103 17.65 19.38 15.23
C VAL A 103 17.66 18.10 16.05
N PRO A 104 18.82 17.46 16.28
CA PRO A 104 18.88 16.32 17.15
C PRO A 104 18.47 16.79 18.55
N LEU A 105 17.42 16.19 19.10
CA LEU A 105 16.92 16.42 20.45
C LEU A 105 17.93 15.86 21.46
N VAL A 106 19.07 16.53 21.60
CA VAL A 106 20.09 16.19 22.61
C VAL A 106 20.21 17.26 23.69
N ASN A 107 19.45 18.36 23.60
CA ASN A 107 19.56 19.44 24.58
C ASN A 107 18.41 19.41 25.59
N THR A 108 18.63 18.72 26.71
CA THR A 108 17.77 18.72 27.90
C THR A 108 17.79 20.04 28.69
N SER A 109 18.40 21.10 28.15
CA SER A 109 18.69 22.35 28.86
C SER A 109 18.33 23.63 28.08
N ALA A 110 17.59 23.54 26.97
CA ALA A 110 17.08 24.73 26.31
C ALA A 110 16.03 25.42 27.21
N THR A 111 16.22 26.72 27.51
CA THR A 111 15.26 27.55 28.24
C THR A 111 14.79 28.68 27.32
N THR A 112 13.52 29.07 27.48
CA THR A 112 12.96 30.25 26.81
C THR A 112 13.60 31.53 27.38
N PRO A 113 13.49 32.69 26.69
CA PRO A 113 13.96 33.98 27.22
C PRO A 113 13.36 34.36 28.58
N LEU A 114 12.27 33.70 28.98
CA LEU A 114 11.57 33.88 30.26
C LEU A 114 11.99 32.87 31.34
N GLY A 115 13.04 32.07 31.10
CA GLY A 115 13.56 31.09 32.05
C GLY A 115 12.71 29.82 32.20
N ALA A 116 11.60 29.69 31.46
CA ALA A 116 10.82 28.45 31.43
C ALA A 116 11.57 27.39 30.60
N PRO A 117 11.58 26.11 31.02
CA PRO A 117 12.14 25.03 30.21
C PRO A 117 11.44 25.02 28.85
N PHE A 118 12.23 25.11 27.77
CA PHE A 118 11.71 25.03 26.42
C PHE A 118 11.36 23.57 26.16
N ASP A 119 10.07 23.24 26.14
CA ASP A 119 9.63 21.99 25.56
C ASP A 119 9.59 22.18 24.03
N PRO A 120 10.50 21.54 23.26
CA PRO A 120 10.51 21.64 21.80
C PRO A 120 9.20 21.13 21.16
N PHE A 121 8.33 20.50 21.96
CA PHE A 121 7.05 19.94 21.57
C PHE A 121 5.84 20.81 21.94
N ASP A 122 6.02 21.98 22.57
CA ASP A 122 4.91 22.89 22.95
C ASP A 122 4.13 23.45 21.75
N VAL A 123 4.74 23.41 20.56
CA VAL A 123 4.16 23.83 19.28
C VAL A 123 3.32 22.73 18.61
N LEU A 124 3.25 21.53 19.19
CA LEU A 124 2.52 20.42 18.61
C LEU A 124 1.00 20.52 18.86
N PRO A 125 0.17 19.88 18.00
CA PRO A 125 -1.29 19.94 18.11
C PRO A 125 -1.84 19.34 19.41
N VAL A 126 -1.08 18.47 20.08
CA VAL A 126 -1.45 17.85 21.36
C VAL A 126 -0.39 18.20 22.41
N LYS A 127 -0.78 19.02 23.38
CA LYS A 127 0.11 19.51 24.46
C LYS A 127 0.25 18.51 25.61
N GLY A 128 1.38 18.57 26.32
CA GLY A 128 1.58 17.88 27.60
C GLY A 128 1.79 16.37 27.52
N VAL A 129 2.27 15.85 26.39
CA VAL A 129 2.58 14.42 26.25
C VAL A 129 3.93 14.12 26.92
N LYS A 130 3.86 13.57 28.15
CA LYS A 130 5.03 13.35 29.03
C LYS A 130 6.18 12.52 28.44
N ASP A 131 5.95 11.73 27.39
CA ASP A 131 6.94 10.82 26.80
C ASP A 131 7.36 11.23 25.37
N MET A 132 7.16 12.48 24.93
CA MET A 132 7.39 12.85 23.52
C MET A 132 8.80 12.55 23.02
N GLY A 133 9.84 12.77 23.83
CA GLY A 133 11.21 12.40 23.46
C GLY A 133 11.36 10.90 23.20
N SER A 134 10.73 10.06 24.03
CA SER A 134 10.72 8.61 23.84
C SER A 134 9.93 8.23 22.58
N ILE A 135 8.77 8.85 22.33
CA ILE A 135 7.94 8.60 21.15
C ILE A 135 8.70 8.98 19.87
N TYR A 136 9.33 10.15 19.85
CA TYR A 136 10.17 10.60 18.75
C TYR A 136 11.31 9.60 18.50
N GLN A 137 12.01 9.19 19.56
CA GLN A 137 13.06 8.18 19.45
C GLN A 137 12.53 6.84 18.89
N TRP A 138 11.37 6.37 19.36
CA TRP A 138 10.78 5.14 18.85
C TRP A 138 10.36 5.29 17.38
N PHE A 139 9.76 6.41 17.00
CA PHE A 139 9.40 6.67 15.62
C PHE A 139 10.62 6.53 14.68
N TYR A 140 11.78 7.04 15.09
CA TYR A 140 13.03 6.97 14.34
C TYR A 140 13.97 5.79 14.72
N SER A 141 13.58 4.86 15.61
CA SER A 141 14.49 3.78 16.04
C SER A 141 14.67 2.68 14.97
N GLY A 142 15.84 2.03 14.94
CA GLY A 142 16.16 0.98 13.95
C GLY A 142 16.68 1.50 12.60
N GLN A 143 17.02 2.79 12.51
CA GLN A 143 17.58 3.40 11.31
C GLN A 143 19.11 3.24 11.30
N HIS A 144 19.64 2.55 10.30
CA HIS A 144 21.09 2.50 10.03
C HIS A 144 21.57 3.83 9.42
N ASP A 145 22.90 4.06 9.40
CA ASP A 145 23.50 5.26 8.82
C ASP A 145 22.95 5.60 7.42
N ALA A 146 22.61 6.88 7.23
CA ALA A 146 22.01 7.45 6.03
C ALA A 146 22.92 7.40 4.77
N SER A 147 24.13 6.87 4.91
CA SER A 147 25.16 6.87 3.87
C SER A 147 25.05 5.74 2.85
N ALA A 148 24.17 4.74 3.07
CA ALA A 148 24.29 3.47 2.33
C ALA A 148 23.59 3.41 0.96
N THR A 149 22.42 4.04 0.73
CA THR A 149 21.66 3.89 -0.54
C THR A 149 20.60 5.00 -0.76
N GLN A 150 20.42 5.46 -2.02
CA GLN A 150 19.47 6.53 -2.40
C GLN A 150 18.02 6.21 -1.99
N TRP A 151 17.59 4.95 -2.13
CA TRP A 151 16.24 4.55 -1.75
C TRP A 151 15.96 4.71 -0.26
N ARG A 152 16.94 4.48 0.63
CA ARG A 152 16.75 4.66 2.08
C ARG A 152 16.45 6.12 2.41
N ASN A 153 17.16 7.04 1.77
CA ASN A 153 17.02 8.47 2.01
C ASN A 153 15.67 8.99 1.52
N SER A 154 15.19 8.53 0.37
CA SER A 154 13.89 8.97 -0.15
C SER A 154 12.71 8.22 0.50
N THR A 155 12.84 6.94 0.85
CA THR A 155 11.88 6.24 1.72
C THR A 155 11.76 6.96 3.07
N ARG A 156 12.88 7.34 3.69
CA ARG A 156 12.88 8.18 4.89
C ARG A 156 12.17 9.52 4.66
N TYR A 157 12.49 10.21 3.57
CA TYR A 157 11.86 11.49 3.25
C TYR A 157 10.32 11.36 3.12
N HIS A 158 9.83 10.40 2.34
CA HIS A 158 8.39 10.27 2.08
C HIS A 158 7.62 9.67 3.26
N TRP A 159 8.16 8.65 3.91
CA TRP A 159 7.44 7.89 4.94
C TRP A 159 7.71 8.38 6.36
N LEU A 160 8.83 9.07 6.60
CA LEU A 160 9.18 9.59 7.92
C LEU A 160 9.07 11.11 7.96
N ASP A 161 9.80 11.84 7.11
CA ASP A 161 9.87 13.29 7.22
C ASP A 161 8.53 13.93 6.82
N LYS A 162 7.95 13.52 5.69
CA LYS A 162 6.62 13.99 5.26
C LYS A 162 5.49 13.49 6.15
N HIS A 163 5.60 12.27 6.68
CA HIS A 163 4.64 11.81 7.68
C HIS A 163 4.69 12.70 8.93
N TRP A 164 5.88 12.98 9.44
CA TRP A 164 6.07 13.84 10.60
C TRP A 164 5.56 15.27 10.36
N GLU A 165 5.72 15.78 9.13
CA GLU A 165 5.13 17.05 8.71
C GLU A 165 3.60 17.02 8.81
N LEU A 166 2.96 15.93 8.37
CA LEU A 166 1.52 15.73 8.55
C LEU A 166 1.14 15.65 10.05
N THR A 167 1.93 14.91 10.83
CA THR A 167 1.75 14.68 12.26
C THR A 167 1.75 15.99 13.05
N ARG A 168 2.67 16.92 12.76
CA ARG A 168 2.80 18.17 13.52
C ARG A 168 1.72 19.21 13.21
N GLN A 169 0.93 19.02 12.15
CA GLN A 169 -0.09 19.98 11.72
C GLN A 169 -1.53 19.53 12.02
N SER A 170 -1.75 18.26 12.38
CA SER A 170 -3.09 17.71 12.60
C SER A 170 -3.20 16.92 13.89
N GLU A 171 -4.20 17.22 14.71
CA GLU A 171 -4.50 16.47 15.94
C GLU A 171 -4.77 14.99 15.66
N ALA A 172 -5.45 14.69 14.54
CA ALA A 172 -5.77 13.33 14.13
C ALA A 172 -4.49 12.57 13.71
N ALA A 173 -3.67 13.16 12.84
CA ALA A 173 -2.41 12.57 12.42
C ALA A 173 -1.43 12.42 13.60
N PHE A 174 -1.43 13.39 14.53
CA PHE A 174 -0.64 13.34 15.75
C PHE A 174 -0.98 12.12 16.60
N ASN A 175 -2.25 11.97 16.98
CA ASN A 175 -2.69 10.82 17.77
C ASN A 175 -2.49 9.50 17.03
N PHE A 176 -2.61 9.47 15.70
CA PHE A 176 -2.33 8.29 14.90
C PHE A 176 -0.84 7.89 14.99
N THR A 177 0.05 8.86 14.88
CA THR A 177 1.50 8.64 15.03
C THR A 177 1.84 8.11 16.43
N LEU A 178 1.16 8.62 17.46
CA LEU A 178 1.31 8.10 18.82
C LEU A 178 0.90 6.63 18.93
N CYS A 179 -0.18 6.22 18.27
CA CYS A 179 -0.57 4.81 18.22
C CYS A 179 0.55 3.96 17.62
N PHE A 180 1.09 4.37 16.47
CA PHE A 180 2.13 3.65 15.77
C PHE A 180 3.43 3.53 16.60
N ALA A 181 3.87 4.63 17.20
CA ALA A 181 5.07 4.65 18.05
C ALA A 181 4.91 3.79 19.32
N LEU A 182 3.72 3.79 19.93
CA LEU A 182 3.43 2.96 21.11
C LEU A 182 3.33 1.48 20.77
N GLU A 183 2.77 1.13 19.61
CA GLU A 183 2.79 -0.24 19.10
C GLU A 183 4.23 -0.71 18.94
N LYS A 184 5.07 0.08 18.26
CA LYS A 184 6.51 -0.20 18.11
C LYS A 184 7.20 -0.44 19.43
N LYS A 185 7.01 0.48 20.38
CA LYS A 185 7.56 0.37 21.73
C LYS A 185 7.11 -0.94 22.37
N GLY A 186 5.82 -1.27 22.30
CA GLY A 186 5.28 -2.48 22.91
C GLY A 186 5.90 -3.75 22.32
N ILE A 187 6.14 -3.78 21.02
CA ILE A 187 6.78 -4.92 20.33
C ILE A 187 8.24 -5.07 20.73
N ILE A 188 9.03 -4.00 20.65
CA ILE A 188 10.48 -4.06 20.91
C ILE A 188 10.76 -4.30 22.39
N THR A 189 10.06 -3.60 23.28
CA THR A 189 10.25 -3.73 24.73
C THR A 189 9.51 -4.93 25.33
N ARG A 190 8.65 -5.60 24.55
CA ARG A 190 7.73 -6.65 25.02
C ARG A 190 6.85 -6.21 26.19
N THR A 191 6.52 -4.91 26.26
CA THR A 191 5.63 -4.35 27.28
C THR A 191 4.27 -4.03 26.70
N SER A 192 3.21 -4.20 27.50
CA SER A 192 1.88 -3.80 27.04
C SER A 192 1.76 -2.28 26.98
N GLN A 193 1.38 -1.76 25.82
CA GLN A 193 1.01 -0.35 25.61
C GLN A 193 -0.49 -0.20 25.32
N ALA A 194 -1.28 -1.26 25.51
CA ALA A 194 -2.64 -1.39 25.00
C ALA A 194 -3.59 -0.25 25.44
N ALA A 195 -3.58 0.10 26.73
CA ALA A 195 -4.44 1.17 27.26
C ALA A 195 -4.13 2.54 26.61
N ARG A 196 -2.85 2.85 26.41
CA ARG A 196 -2.42 4.10 25.77
C ARG A 196 -2.71 4.09 24.28
N ILE A 197 -2.45 2.97 23.60
CA ILE A 197 -2.80 2.80 22.19
C ILE A 197 -4.30 3.01 21.99
N PHE A 198 -5.13 2.46 22.88
CA PHE A 198 -6.59 2.64 22.86
C PHE A 198 -7.00 4.10 23.08
N GLN A 199 -6.40 4.78 24.06
CA GLN A 199 -6.65 6.19 24.32
C GLN A 199 -6.39 7.04 23.06
N HIS A 200 -5.24 6.85 22.41
CA HIS A 200 -4.89 7.61 21.21
C HIS A 200 -5.76 7.21 20.00
N ARG A 201 -6.07 5.92 19.82
CA ARG A 201 -6.99 5.46 18.76
C ARG A 201 -8.36 6.15 18.89
N ASN A 202 -8.89 6.27 20.10
CA ASN A 202 -10.14 7.00 20.35
C ASN A 202 -10.02 8.52 20.13
N ALA A 203 -8.87 9.10 20.46
CA ALA A 203 -8.60 10.51 20.15
C ALA A 203 -8.57 10.76 18.63
N VAL A 204 -7.94 9.87 17.85
CA VAL A 204 -7.97 9.93 16.37
C VAL A 204 -9.41 9.91 15.87
N LEU A 205 -10.22 8.95 16.30
CA LEU A 205 -11.61 8.84 15.83
C LEU A 205 -12.45 10.07 16.17
N ARG A 206 -12.28 10.66 17.36
CA ARG A 206 -12.97 11.90 17.75
C ARG A 206 -12.49 13.11 16.96
N ALA A 207 -11.19 13.20 16.67
CA ALA A 207 -10.64 14.25 15.81
C ALA A 207 -11.19 14.14 14.39
N LEU A 208 -11.16 12.95 13.78
CA LEU A 208 -11.73 12.70 12.46
C LEU A 208 -13.24 12.98 12.41
N GLN A 209 -14.00 12.61 13.44
CA GLN A 209 -15.42 12.93 13.50
C GLN A 209 -15.68 14.45 13.51
N ARG A 210 -14.86 15.21 14.22
CA ARG A 210 -14.94 16.68 14.19
C ARG A 210 -14.60 17.21 12.80
N ASP A 211 -13.49 16.78 12.22
CA ASP A 211 -13.07 17.18 10.86
C ASP A 211 -14.17 16.88 9.83
N LEU A 212 -14.80 15.70 9.92
CA LEU A 212 -15.88 15.30 9.02
C LEU A 212 -17.18 16.08 9.26
N ALA A 213 -17.46 16.51 10.49
CA ALA A 213 -18.66 17.27 10.84
C ALA A 213 -18.56 18.75 10.42
N THR A 214 -17.34 19.30 10.40
CA THR A 214 -17.08 20.69 10.02
C THR A 214 -16.71 20.85 8.55
N CYS A 215 -16.61 19.75 7.80
CA CYS A 215 -16.23 19.79 6.39
C CYS A 215 -17.43 20.09 5.48
N ASP A 216 -17.52 21.35 5.04
CA ASP A 216 -18.48 21.79 4.02
C ASP A 216 -17.97 21.59 2.58
N GLY A 217 -16.72 21.14 2.39
CA GLY A 217 -16.05 21.04 1.09
C GLY A 217 -15.07 19.87 1.00
N LYS A 218 -13.85 20.16 0.56
CA LYS A 218 -12.77 19.19 0.41
C LYS A 218 -12.17 18.84 1.78
N LEU A 219 -11.99 17.55 2.08
CA LEU A 219 -11.30 17.13 3.30
C LEU A 219 -9.85 17.58 3.29
N SER A 220 -9.28 17.90 4.45
CA SER A 220 -7.85 18.17 4.55
C SER A 220 -7.03 16.95 4.17
N GLY A 221 -5.84 17.14 3.58
CA GLY A 221 -4.92 16.05 3.26
C GLY A 221 -4.54 15.22 4.50
N PHE A 222 -4.43 15.87 5.66
CA PHE A 222 -4.16 15.21 6.94
C PHE A 222 -5.28 14.26 7.34
N THR A 223 -6.54 14.67 7.20
CA THR A 223 -7.72 13.84 7.50
C THR A 223 -7.75 12.62 6.58
N VAL A 224 -7.53 12.82 5.27
CA VAL A 224 -7.48 11.73 4.28
C VAL A 224 -6.36 10.74 4.58
N GLY A 225 -5.13 11.24 4.78
CA GLY A 225 -3.97 10.41 5.12
C GLY A 225 -4.17 9.64 6.42
N THR A 226 -4.78 10.25 7.44
CA THR A 226 -5.09 9.59 8.71
C THR A 226 -6.14 8.48 8.54
N MET A 227 -7.17 8.71 7.72
CA MET A 227 -8.15 7.66 7.37
C MET A 227 -7.49 6.48 6.65
N GLY A 228 -6.56 6.76 5.72
CA GLY A 228 -5.72 5.75 5.08
C GLY A 228 -4.87 4.97 6.08
N GLY A 229 -4.20 5.68 7.00
CA GLY A 229 -3.42 5.07 8.07
C GLY A 229 -4.23 4.16 9.00
N LEU A 230 -5.45 4.57 9.38
CA LEU A 230 -6.37 3.73 10.15
C LEU A 230 -6.80 2.48 9.38
N ALA A 231 -7.04 2.59 8.07
CA ALA A 231 -7.33 1.45 7.22
C ALA A 231 -6.14 0.47 7.18
N TYR A 232 -4.92 0.99 7.08
CA TYR A 232 -3.71 0.19 7.10
C TYR A 232 -3.52 -0.56 8.42
N VAL A 233 -3.72 0.12 9.57
CA VAL A 233 -3.70 -0.53 10.89
C VAL A 233 -4.78 -1.61 10.99
N ALA A 234 -5.99 -1.35 10.50
CA ALA A 234 -7.06 -2.34 10.48
C ALA A 234 -6.70 -3.56 9.63
N LEU A 235 -6.11 -3.38 8.43
CA LEU A 235 -5.62 -4.50 7.60
C LEU A 235 -4.58 -5.35 8.34
N ARG A 236 -3.59 -4.70 8.95
CA ARG A 236 -2.54 -5.37 9.71
C ARG A 236 -3.11 -6.18 10.88
N ASP A 237 -4.09 -5.62 11.58
CA ASP A 237 -4.77 -6.26 12.70
C ASP A 237 -5.77 -7.36 12.24
N GLY A 238 -5.93 -7.59 10.93
CA GLY A 238 -6.84 -8.58 10.34
C GLY A 238 -8.31 -8.13 10.26
N GLU A 239 -8.58 -6.84 10.53
CA GLU A 239 -9.90 -6.22 10.50
C GLU A 239 -10.26 -5.75 9.07
N VAL A 240 -10.32 -6.67 8.12
CA VAL A 240 -10.48 -6.38 6.68
C VAL A 240 -11.70 -5.52 6.37
N GLU A 241 -12.85 -5.79 6.98
CA GLU A 241 -14.08 -5.02 6.76
C GLU A 241 -13.99 -3.58 7.30
N VAL A 242 -13.23 -3.37 8.37
CA VAL A 242 -12.99 -2.04 8.93
C VAL A 242 -12.08 -1.24 8.00
N ALA A 243 -11.02 -1.88 7.49
CA ALA A 243 -10.15 -1.27 6.49
C ALA A 243 -10.93 -0.86 5.24
N ARG A 244 -11.75 -1.78 4.72
CA ARG A 244 -12.63 -1.52 3.57
C ARG A 244 -13.57 -0.34 3.80
N ALA A 245 -14.16 -0.22 4.99
CA ALA A 245 -15.03 0.91 5.31
C ALA A 245 -14.29 2.26 5.27
N HIS A 246 -13.05 2.32 5.77
CA HIS A 246 -12.24 3.53 5.72
C HIS A 246 -11.83 3.89 4.29
N ILE A 247 -11.33 2.92 3.52
CA ILE A 247 -10.93 3.13 2.13
C ILE A 247 -12.12 3.58 1.26
N ARG A 248 -13.29 2.94 1.40
CA ARG A 248 -14.51 3.38 0.69
C ARG A 248 -14.94 4.78 1.07
N ALA A 249 -14.78 5.16 2.33
CA ALA A 249 -15.07 6.52 2.74
C ALA A 249 -14.10 7.52 2.11
N VAL A 250 -12.81 7.21 2.06
CA VAL A 250 -11.84 8.04 1.31
C VAL A 250 -12.24 8.12 -0.16
N ALA A 251 -12.56 7.00 -0.81
CA ALA A 251 -12.89 6.95 -2.23
C ALA A 251 -14.11 7.82 -2.59
N ARG A 252 -15.05 7.99 -1.66
CA ARG A 252 -16.25 8.82 -1.82
C ARG A 252 -16.04 10.28 -1.46
N LEU A 253 -15.07 10.59 -0.60
CA LEU A 253 -14.91 11.92 0.00
C LEU A 253 -13.68 12.68 -0.51
N ALA A 254 -12.69 11.98 -1.06
CA ALA A 254 -11.44 12.54 -1.55
C ALA A 254 -11.33 12.36 -3.06
N VAL A 255 -11.09 13.46 -3.76
CA VAL A 255 -10.73 13.48 -5.19
C VAL A 255 -9.21 13.59 -5.24
N PHE A 256 -8.51 12.46 -5.43
CA PHE A 256 -7.05 12.41 -5.30
C PHE A 256 -6.30 13.35 -6.24
N GLU A 257 -6.89 13.73 -7.38
CA GLU A 257 -6.30 14.73 -8.29
C GLU A 257 -6.07 16.09 -7.62
N GLU A 258 -6.82 16.38 -6.54
CA GLU A 258 -6.71 17.65 -5.84
C GLU A 258 -5.69 17.61 -4.68
N TYR A 259 -5.19 16.44 -4.29
CA TYR A 259 -4.29 16.31 -3.14
C TYR A 259 -2.82 16.27 -3.54
N GLU A 260 -1.95 16.64 -2.61
CA GLU A 260 -0.51 16.47 -2.79
C GLU A 260 -0.15 14.98 -2.97
N MET A 261 0.86 14.72 -3.80
CA MET A 261 1.32 13.36 -4.14
C MET A 261 1.59 12.49 -2.90
N HIS A 262 2.09 13.06 -1.81
CA HIS A 262 2.38 12.28 -0.61
C HIS A 262 1.09 11.73 0.05
N VAL A 263 -0.02 12.47 0.05
CA VAL A 263 -1.32 12.00 0.57
C VAL A 263 -1.84 10.85 -0.28
N TRP A 264 -1.70 10.96 -1.60
CA TRP A 264 -1.99 9.87 -2.54
C TRP A 264 -1.14 8.64 -2.18
N LEU A 265 0.19 8.81 -2.09
CA LEU A 265 1.13 7.73 -1.80
C LEU A 265 0.78 6.99 -0.51
N PHE A 266 0.53 7.70 0.60
CA PHE A 266 0.15 7.08 1.88
C PHE A 266 -1.13 6.24 1.79
N THR A 267 -2.07 6.64 0.94
CA THR A 267 -3.42 6.07 0.95
C THR A 267 -3.59 4.96 -0.09
N VAL A 268 -3.03 5.12 -1.29
CA VAL A 268 -3.25 4.16 -2.38
C VAL A 268 -2.65 2.79 -2.12
N TRP A 269 -1.49 2.69 -1.47
CA TRP A 269 -0.90 1.38 -1.15
C TRP A 269 -1.77 0.59 -0.18
N THR A 270 -2.53 1.28 0.67
CA THR A 270 -3.48 0.63 1.58
C THR A 270 -4.67 0.05 0.81
N ASP A 271 -5.18 0.77 -0.19
CA ASP A 271 -6.24 0.28 -1.08
C ASP A 271 -5.76 -0.93 -1.91
N LEU A 272 -4.56 -0.84 -2.50
CA LEU A 272 -4.00 -1.96 -3.27
C LEU A 272 -3.79 -3.20 -2.40
N ARG A 273 -3.35 -3.06 -1.14
CA ARG A 273 -3.26 -4.18 -0.20
C ARG A 273 -4.62 -4.74 0.18
N LEU A 274 -5.61 -3.88 0.41
CA LEU A 274 -6.98 -4.33 0.69
C LEU A 274 -7.53 -5.15 -0.48
N ALA A 275 -7.35 -4.67 -1.70
CA ALA A 275 -7.72 -5.38 -2.92
C ALA A 275 -7.00 -6.73 -3.02
N ALA A 276 -5.69 -6.77 -2.74
CA ALA A 276 -4.89 -7.99 -2.73
C ALA A 276 -5.40 -9.03 -1.73
N VAL A 277 -5.64 -8.64 -0.47
CA VAL A 277 -6.14 -9.55 0.60
C VAL A 277 -7.55 -10.06 0.31
N THR A 278 -8.35 -9.28 -0.42
CA THR A 278 -9.75 -9.62 -0.68
C THR A 278 -10.00 -10.18 -2.07
N PHE A 279 -8.95 -10.34 -2.87
CA PHE A 279 -8.99 -10.71 -4.29
C PHE A 279 -10.02 -9.88 -5.08
N GLY A 280 -10.18 -8.62 -4.66
CA GLY A 280 -11.17 -7.69 -5.19
C GLY A 280 -10.53 -6.59 -6.04
N MET A 281 -11.38 -5.79 -6.66
CA MET A 281 -10.93 -4.56 -7.33
C MET A 281 -10.49 -3.51 -6.30
N PRO A 282 -9.45 -2.71 -6.61
CA PRO A 282 -9.17 -1.49 -5.87
C PRO A 282 -10.40 -0.58 -5.80
N GLU A 283 -10.66 0.01 -4.63
CA GLU A 283 -11.81 0.89 -4.43
C GLU A 283 -11.55 2.28 -5.04
N PHE A 284 -10.29 2.69 -5.17
CA PHE A 284 -9.92 3.92 -5.86
C PHE A 284 -9.91 3.74 -7.38
N LYS A 285 -10.34 4.80 -8.08
CA LYS A 285 -10.14 4.90 -9.52
C LYS A 285 -8.66 4.96 -9.83
N TYR A 286 -8.28 4.36 -10.95
CA TYR A 286 -6.92 4.45 -11.45
C TYR A 286 -6.49 5.91 -11.62
N TYR A 287 -5.44 6.31 -10.92
CA TYR A 287 -4.86 7.65 -11.02
C TYR A 287 -3.38 7.62 -10.63
N VAL A 288 -2.53 8.16 -11.51
CA VAL A 288 -1.11 8.42 -11.24
C VAL A 288 -0.88 9.93 -11.23
N PRO A 289 -0.36 10.53 -10.15
CA PRO A 289 -0.02 11.95 -10.07
C PRO A 289 0.93 12.38 -11.19
N PRO A 290 0.81 13.59 -11.76
CA PRO A 290 1.68 14.06 -12.84
C PRO A 290 3.18 13.92 -12.55
N GLU A 291 3.59 14.15 -11.30
CA GLU A 291 4.98 14.03 -10.82
C GLU A 291 5.51 12.60 -10.90
N CYS A 292 4.62 11.60 -10.92
CA CYS A 292 4.96 10.18 -10.97
C CYS A 292 4.86 9.59 -12.39
N ARG A 293 4.54 10.39 -13.43
CA ARG A 293 4.32 9.92 -14.81
C ARG A 293 5.60 9.84 -15.66
N GLY A 294 6.78 9.99 -15.06
CA GLY A 294 8.06 9.87 -15.76
C GLY A 294 8.29 8.48 -16.37
N GLY A 295 9.31 8.35 -17.21
CA GLY A 295 9.80 7.04 -17.66
C GLY A 295 10.76 6.42 -16.65
N LEU A 296 10.72 5.11 -16.48
CA LEU A 296 11.81 4.43 -15.76
C LEU A 296 13.12 4.71 -16.50
N ALA A 297 14.19 5.03 -15.77
CA ALA A 297 15.50 5.31 -16.34
C ALA A 297 16.21 4.02 -16.81
N LEU A 298 15.54 3.21 -17.64
CA LEU A 298 16.04 1.98 -18.21
C LEU A 298 16.85 2.27 -19.50
N THR A 299 17.87 1.46 -19.77
CA THR A 299 18.55 1.49 -21.06
C THR A 299 17.72 0.73 -22.09
N LYS A 300 17.95 1.01 -23.39
CA LYS A 300 17.26 0.30 -24.47
C LYS A 300 17.51 -1.20 -24.41
N GLU A 301 18.70 -1.62 -24.00
CA GLU A 301 19.05 -3.03 -23.84
C GLU A 301 18.23 -3.70 -22.73
N GLU A 302 17.99 -3.00 -21.63
CA GLU A 302 17.15 -3.48 -20.53
C GLU A 302 15.68 -3.58 -20.95
N GLU A 303 15.15 -2.58 -21.63
CA GLU A 303 13.78 -2.60 -22.18
C GLU A 303 13.59 -3.77 -23.16
N VAL A 304 14.55 -3.99 -24.07
CA VAL A 304 14.54 -5.12 -25.01
C VAL A 304 14.64 -6.45 -24.27
N LYS A 305 15.49 -6.54 -23.25
CA LYS A 305 15.61 -7.74 -22.41
C LYS A 305 14.30 -8.04 -21.69
N ALA A 306 13.67 -7.04 -21.06
CA ALA A 306 12.41 -7.17 -20.36
C ALA A 306 11.29 -7.64 -21.30
N LYS A 307 11.20 -7.04 -22.50
CA LYS A 307 10.24 -7.45 -23.54
C LYS A 307 10.42 -8.92 -23.93
N ARG A 308 11.65 -9.34 -24.26
CA ARG A 308 11.96 -10.72 -24.67
C ARG A 308 11.65 -11.73 -23.56
N LEU A 309 11.96 -11.40 -22.30
CA LEU A 309 11.65 -12.26 -21.16
C LEU A 309 10.13 -12.35 -20.97
N ALA A 310 9.41 -11.24 -21.08
CA ALA A 310 7.96 -11.20 -20.97
C ALA A 310 7.24 -12.01 -22.05
N GLU A 311 7.72 -11.98 -23.30
CA GLU A 311 7.21 -12.84 -24.40
C GLU A 311 7.30 -14.31 -24.00
N ARG A 312 8.49 -14.73 -23.54
CA ARG A 312 8.70 -16.10 -23.05
C ARG A 312 7.79 -16.44 -21.87
N ASN A 313 7.61 -15.53 -20.90
CA ASN A 313 6.75 -15.80 -19.74
C ASN A 313 5.25 -15.80 -20.07
N ALA A 314 4.81 -15.02 -21.05
CA ALA A 314 3.42 -15.01 -21.51
C ALA A 314 3.06 -16.34 -22.20
N GLU A 315 3.96 -16.86 -23.04
CA GLU A 315 3.81 -18.19 -23.66
C GLU A 315 3.72 -19.32 -22.63
N VAL A 316 4.38 -19.14 -21.48
CA VAL A 316 4.36 -20.09 -20.36
C VAL A 316 3.03 -20.07 -19.60
N SER A 317 2.23 -19.00 -19.73
CA SER A 317 1.01 -18.72 -18.96
C SER A 317 -0.20 -18.49 -19.85
N SER A 318 -0.49 -19.43 -20.76
CA SER A 318 -1.76 -19.49 -21.54
C SER A 318 -3.01 -19.32 -20.67
N ALA A 319 -2.90 -19.67 -19.38
CA ALA A 319 -3.97 -19.59 -18.39
C ALA A 319 -4.26 -18.16 -17.87
N VAL A 320 -3.33 -17.20 -17.98
CA VAL A 320 -3.38 -15.96 -17.17
C VAL A 320 -4.33 -14.88 -17.70
N SER A 321 -4.71 -14.89 -18.99
CA SER A 321 -5.70 -14.04 -19.68
C SER A 321 -5.32 -14.02 -21.18
N ASP A 322 -5.85 -13.06 -21.95
CA ASP A 322 -5.31 -12.62 -23.23
C ASP A 322 -3.77 -12.49 -23.17
N ALA A 323 -3.09 -13.12 -24.12
CA ALA A 323 -1.63 -13.21 -24.20
C ALA A 323 -0.97 -11.82 -24.23
N GLU A 324 -1.60 -10.83 -24.88
CA GLU A 324 -1.05 -9.46 -24.94
C GLU A 324 -1.06 -8.79 -23.57
N VAL A 325 -2.13 -9.03 -22.80
CA VAL A 325 -2.28 -8.49 -21.45
C VAL A 325 -1.27 -9.14 -20.50
N ALA A 326 -1.13 -10.47 -20.57
CA ALA A 326 -0.14 -11.21 -19.78
C ALA A 326 1.30 -10.77 -20.11
N GLN A 327 1.63 -10.63 -21.40
CA GLN A 327 2.92 -10.13 -21.85
C GLN A 327 3.20 -8.71 -21.33
N SER A 328 2.23 -7.81 -21.44
CA SER A 328 2.38 -6.44 -20.93
C SER A 328 2.62 -6.43 -19.42
N LEU A 329 1.95 -7.31 -18.66
CA LEU A 329 2.12 -7.39 -17.22
C LEU A 329 3.50 -7.93 -16.83
N PHE A 330 3.93 -9.03 -17.44
CA PHE A 330 5.28 -9.57 -17.22
C PHE A 330 6.36 -8.57 -17.61
N ARG A 331 6.19 -7.83 -18.72
CA ARG A 331 7.14 -6.81 -19.14
C ARG A 331 7.30 -5.74 -18.08
N LYS A 332 6.19 -5.16 -17.61
CA LYS A 332 6.20 -4.14 -16.54
C LYS A 332 6.81 -4.67 -15.25
N MET A 333 6.59 -5.94 -14.93
CA MET A 333 7.16 -6.59 -13.76
C MET A 333 8.69 -6.72 -13.88
N HIS A 334 9.20 -7.15 -15.04
CA HIS A 334 10.65 -7.18 -15.33
C HIS A 334 11.28 -5.79 -15.27
N GLU A 335 10.65 -4.81 -15.92
CA GLU A 335 11.09 -3.41 -15.90
C GLU A 335 11.14 -2.85 -14.47
N ALA A 336 10.12 -3.12 -13.66
CA ALA A 336 10.07 -2.72 -12.26
C ALA A 336 11.20 -3.37 -11.43
N CYS A 337 11.41 -4.68 -11.56
CA CYS A 337 12.49 -5.38 -10.88
C CYS A 337 13.87 -4.80 -11.23
N MET A 338 14.13 -4.56 -12.52
CA MET A 338 15.38 -3.94 -12.97
C MET A 338 15.53 -2.50 -12.44
N ALA A 339 14.45 -1.71 -12.43
CA ALA A 339 14.48 -0.34 -11.95
C ALA A 339 14.73 -0.24 -10.44
N VAL A 340 14.18 -1.15 -9.64
CA VAL A 340 14.39 -1.18 -8.18
C VAL A 340 15.86 -1.43 -7.82
N ASP A 341 16.59 -2.20 -8.62
CA ASP A 341 18.01 -2.49 -8.40
C ASP A 341 18.95 -1.34 -8.80
N LYS A 342 18.44 -0.30 -9.47
CA LYS A 342 19.27 0.82 -9.90
C LYS A 342 19.62 1.74 -8.72
N LYS A 343 20.88 2.16 -8.68
CA LYS A 343 21.39 3.08 -7.65
C LYS A 343 20.83 4.50 -7.74
N ASP A 344 20.48 4.94 -8.96
CA ASP A 344 20.11 6.32 -9.30
C ASP A 344 18.66 6.44 -9.80
N VAL A 345 17.77 5.54 -9.38
CA VAL A 345 16.36 5.55 -9.82
C VAL A 345 15.61 6.73 -9.20
N ASP A 346 14.90 7.49 -10.04
CA ASP A 346 13.93 8.49 -9.54
C ASP A 346 12.74 7.78 -8.89
N LEU A 347 12.65 7.87 -7.57
CA LEU A 347 11.62 7.17 -6.80
C LEU A 347 10.21 7.68 -7.05
N LEU A 348 10.03 8.95 -7.41
CA LEU A 348 8.70 9.47 -7.74
C LEU A 348 8.14 8.79 -8.98
N THR A 349 8.97 8.70 -10.02
CA THR A 349 8.64 7.96 -11.22
C THR A 349 8.45 6.46 -10.91
N LEU A 350 9.36 5.85 -10.13
CA LEU A 350 9.23 4.44 -9.76
C LEU A 350 7.89 4.15 -9.06
N TYR A 351 7.45 5.00 -8.12
CA TYR A 351 6.16 4.83 -7.44
C TYR A 351 4.98 4.83 -8.41
N GLY A 352 5.00 5.67 -9.45
CA GLY A 352 3.97 5.67 -10.48
C GLY A 352 3.91 4.35 -11.24
N HIS A 353 5.07 3.81 -11.64
CA HIS A 353 5.16 2.52 -12.33
C HIS A 353 4.76 1.34 -11.46
N LEU A 354 5.21 1.32 -10.20
CA LEU A 354 4.83 0.29 -9.23
C LEU A 354 3.32 0.30 -8.96
N TYR A 355 2.72 1.49 -8.86
CA TYR A 355 1.28 1.62 -8.68
C TYR A 355 0.53 1.10 -9.91
N ASP A 356 0.92 1.52 -11.12
CA ASP A 356 0.28 1.07 -12.36
C ASP A 356 0.36 -0.45 -12.54
N LEU A 357 1.54 -1.02 -12.30
CA LEU A 357 1.77 -2.46 -12.34
C LEU A 357 0.85 -3.20 -11.36
N ASN A 358 0.87 -2.81 -10.08
CA ASN A 358 0.12 -3.52 -9.05
C ASN A 358 -1.40 -3.31 -9.21
N TYR A 359 -1.85 -2.13 -9.62
CA TYR A 359 -3.26 -1.89 -9.95
C TYR A 359 -3.73 -2.86 -11.04
N ARG A 360 -3.00 -2.96 -12.15
CA ARG A 360 -3.35 -3.87 -13.26
C ARG A 360 -3.33 -5.33 -12.83
N LEU A 361 -2.31 -5.73 -12.06
CA LEU A 361 -2.20 -7.07 -11.50
C LEU A 361 -3.42 -7.44 -10.64
N LEU A 362 -3.90 -6.51 -9.82
CA LEU A 362 -5.07 -6.71 -8.96
C LEU A 362 -6.38 -6.76 -9.74
N VAL A 363 -6.52 -5.93 -10.79
CA VAL A 363 -7.66 -6.03 -11.71
C VAL A 363 -7.71 -7.41 -12.35
N MET A 364 -6.59 -7.90 -12.87
CA MET A 364 -6.51 -9.25 -13.46
C MET A 364 -6.78 -10.35 -12.44
N THR A 365 -6.24 -10.21 -11.23
CA THR A 365 -6.48 -11.16 -10.13
C THR A 365 -7.97 -11.23 -9.80
N SER A 366 -8.66 -10.09 -9.71
CA SER A 366 -10.08 -10.05 -9.39
C SER A 366 -10.93 -10.73 -10.46
N VAL A 367 -10.61 -10.53 -11.74
CA VAL A 367 -11.27 -11.23 -12.86
C VAL A 367 -11.02 -12.75 -12.78
N ALA A 368 -9.77 -13.18 -12.55
CA ALA A 368 -9.43 -14.58 -12.40
C ALA A 368 -10.14 -15.23 -11.19
N TRP A 369 -10.36 -14.48 -10.11
CA TRP A 369 -11.08 -14.96 -8.93
C TRP A 369 -12.56 -15.16 -9.16
N GLY A 370 -13.17 -14.37 -10.04
CA GLY A 370 -14.57 -14.52 -10.44
C GLY A 370 -14.81 -15.61 -11.49
N SER A 371 -13.75 -16.19 -12.06
CA SER A 371 -13.84 -17.23 -13.09
C SER A 371 -14.22 -18.60 -12.52
N ALA A 372 -14.70 -19.52 -13.36
CA ALA A 372 -15.04 -20.88 -12.93
C ALA A 372 -13.80 -21.66 -12.48
N ASP A 373 -13.97 -22.56 -11.52
CA ASP A 373 -12.89 -23.44 -11.07
C ASP A 373 -12.51 -24.43 -12.17
N GLY A 374 -11.20 -24.66 -12.32
CA GLY A 374 -10.61 -25.58 -13.29
C GLY A 374 -9.09 -25.55 -13.18
N ALA A 375 -8.40 -26.52 -13.79
CA ALA A 375 -6.92 -26.58 -13.74
C ALA A 375 -6.30 -25.31 -14.32
N GLU A 376 -6.78 -24.85 -15.49
CA GLU A 376 -6.35 -23.60 -16.11
C GLU A 376 -6.55 -22.39 -15.19
N SER A 377 -7.77 -22.17 -14.70
CA SER A 377 -8.04 -21.05 -13.78
C SER A 377 -7.23 -21.14 -12.48
N THR A 378 -6.94 -22.34 -11.99
CA THR A 378 -6.15 -22.56 -10.77
C THR A 378 -4.69 -22.19 -11.00
N VAL A 379 -4.10 -22.63 -12.12
CA VAL A 379 -2.73 -22.25 -12.52
C VAL A 379 -2.66 -20.73 -12.73
N ALA A 380 -3.63 -20.13 -13.41
CA ALA A 380 -3.72 -18.68 -13.62
C ALA A 380 -3.69 -17.89 -12.31
N ARG A 381 -4.57 -18.26 -11.36
CA ARG A 381 -4.64 -17.66 -10.04
C ARG A 381 -3.32 -17.83 -9.29
N THR A 382 -2.73 -19.02 -9.33
CA THR A 382 -1.46 -19.31 -8.66
C THR A 382 -0.33 -18.42 -9.20
N VAL A 383 -0.24 -18.25 -10.52
CA VAL A 383 0.74 -17.37 -11.17
C VAL A 383 0.50 -15.91 -10.80
N LEU A 384 -0.74 -15.42 -10.87
CA LEU A 384 -1.07 -14.02 -10.51
C LEU A 384 -0.76 -13.73 -9.03
N LEU A 385 -1.06 -14.66 -8.12
CA LEU A 385 -0.70 -14.53 -6.70
C LEU A 385 0.81 -14.57 -6.49
N THR A 386 1.53 -15.37 -7.27
CA THR A 386 3.00 -15.38 -7.24
C THR A 386 3.57 -14.08 -7.78
N MET A 387 3.00 -13.50 -8.84
CA MET A 387 3.38 -12.16 -9.31
C MET A 387 3.16 -11.10 -8.22
N GLN A 388 2.07 -11.20 -7.44
CA GLN A 388 1.86 -10.32 -6.29
C GLN A 388 2.95 -10.55 -5.24
N LEU A 389 3.20 -11.81 -4.87
CA LEU A 389 4.25 -12.15 -3.91
C LEU A 389 5.61 -11.61 -4.36
N THR A 390 5.97 -11.76 -5.63
CA THR A 390 7.20 -11.20 -6.20
C THR A 390 7.17 -9.69 -6.19
N PHE A 391 6.06 -9.04 -6.57
CA PHE A 391 5.94 -7.58 -6.55
C PHE A 391 6.24 -7.03 -5.16
N TRP A 392 5.57 -7.56 -4.13
CA TRP A 392 5.79 -7.11 -2.77
C TRP A 392 7.21 -7.48 -2.32
N THR A 393 7.62 -8.75 -2.44
CA THR A 393 8.96 -9.17 -2.01
C THR A 393 10.12 -8.43 -2.71
N SER A 394 9.94 -7.96 -3.95
CA SER A 394 10.95 -7.20 -4.68
C SER A 394 10.91 -5.69 -4.44
N THR A 395 9.89 -5.16 -3.75
CA THR A 395 9.69 -3.70 -3.57
C THR A 395 9.67 -3.26 -2.10
N PHE A 396 9.94 -4.15 -1.16
CA PHE A 396 9.84 -3.90 0.28
C PHE A 396 10.76 -2.80 0.84
N TYR A 397 11.81 -2.44 0.12
CA TYR A 397 12.70 -1.33 0.49
C TYR A 397 12.10 0.04 0.12
N VAL A 398 11.24 0.10 -0.89
CA VAL A 398 10.64 1.35 -1.40
C VAL A 398 9.18 1.52 -0.95
N LEU A 399 8.48 0.42 -0.68
CA LEU A 399 7.11 0.40 -0.18
C LEU A 399 7.07 -0.13 1.24
N PRO A 400 6.26 0.45 2.15
CA PRO A 400 5.98 -0.19 3.42
C PRO A 400 5.38 -1.56 3.13
N GLN A 401 5.73 -2.60 3.89
CA GLN A 401 5.22 -3.97 3.73
C GLN A 401 5.17 -4.74 5.02
N GLY A 402 4.08 -5.50 5.19
CA GLY A 402 3.82 -6.27 6.40
C GLY A 402 4.08 -7.75 6.19
N ARG A 403 4.90 -8.34 7.05
CA ARG A 403 5.22 -9.77 7.03
C ARG A 403 3.98 -10.66 6.93
N LYS A 404 2.94 -10.34 7.72
CA LYS A 404 1.67 -11.09 7.73
C LYS A 404 1.02 -11.18 6.35
N PHE A 405 1.10 -10.12 5.55
CA PHE A 405 0.52 -10.11 4.21
C PHE A 405 1.18 -11.17 3.30
N ASN A 406 2.51 -11.32 3.36
CA ASN A 406 3.21 -12.36 2.60
C ASN A 406 2.83 -13.77 3.09
N VAL A 407 2.68 -13.97 4.40
CA VAL A 407 2.21 -15.24 4.99
C VAL A 407 0.81 -15.60 4.49
N ASP A 408 -0.10 -14.61 4.45
CA ASP A 408 -1.45 -14.82 3.95
C ASP A 408 -1.43 -15.16 2.44
N LEU A 409 -0.54 -14.54 1.63
CA LEU A 409 -0.32 -14.93 0.23
C LEU A 409 0.26 -16.34 0.09
N HIS A 410 1.21 -16.76 0.94
CA HIS A 410 1.75 -18.13 0.93
C HIS A 410 0.64 -19.15 1.12
N ALA A 411 -0.26 -18.89 2.06
CA ALA A 411 -1.39 -19.75 2.35
C ALA A 411 -2.33 -19.89 1.15
N GLU A 412 -2.62 -18.79 0.47
CA GLU A 412 -3.49 -18.81 -0.69
C GLU A 412 -2.85 -19.50 -1.89
N ILE A 413 -1.59 -19.17 -2.24
CA ILE A 413 -0.87 -19.81 -3.35
C ILE A 413 -0.83 -21.34 -3.12
N TRP A 414 -0.47 -21.78 -1.92
CA TRP A 414 -0.42 -23.20 -1.58
C TRP A 414 -1.81 -23.85 -1.63
N GLY A 415 -2.84 -23.15 -1.17
CA GLY A 415 -4.23 -23.60 -1.25
C GLY A 415 -4.70 -23.81 -2.69
N GLN A 416 -4.33 -22.92 -3.61
CA GLN A 416 -4.63 -23.09 -5.04
C GLN A 416 -3.85 -24.26 -5.63
N MET A 417 -2.56 -24.39 -5.32
CA MET A 417 -1.77 -25.55 -5.76
C MET A 417 -2.37 -26.88 -5.30
N GLY A 418 -2.87 -26.95 -4.05
CA GLY A 418 -3.54 -28.15 -3.52
C GLY A 418 -4.83 -28.55 -4.27
N LYS A 419 -5.46 -27.65 -5.02
CA LYS A 419 -6.61 -27.99 -5.87
C LYS A 419 -6.20 -28.76 -7.13
N LEU A 420 -4.94 -28.65 -7.55
CA LEU A 420 -4.39 -29.43 -8.67
C LEU A 420 -4.06 -30.87 -8.27
N GLY A 421 -3.85 -31.12 -6.97
CA GLY A 421 -3.60 -32.45 -6.45
C GLY A 421 -3.12 -32.47 -5.01
N SER A 422 -3.26 -33.63 -4.37
CA SER A 422 -2.91 -33.82 -2.95
C SER A 422 -1.42 -34.09 -2.73
N ALA A 423 -0.75 -34.70 -3.72
CA ALA A 423 0.69 -34.89 -3.75
C ALA A 423 1.35 -33.88 -4.70
N VAL A 424 2.63 -33.57 -4.44
CA VAL A 424 3.41 -32.66 -5.31
C VAL A 424 3.52 -33.25 -6.73
N GLU A 425 3.63 -34.56 -6.85
CA GLU A 425 3.60 -35.29 -8.12
C GLU A 425 2.37 -34.95 -8.96
N ASP A 426 1.19 -34.98 -8.34
CA ASP A 426 -0.08 -34.67 -8.99
C ASP A 426 -0.10 -33.22 -9.46
N VAL A 427 0.38 -32.30 -8.62
CA VAL A 427 0.50 -30.87 -8.95
C VAL A 427 1.42 -30.68 -10.17
N VAL A 428 2.58 -31.35 -10.22
CA VAL A 428 3.50 -31.25 -11.36
C VAL A 428 2.83 -31.74 -12.65
N ILE A 429 2.15 -32.89 -12.60
CA ILE A 429 1.46 -33.47 -13.76
C ILE A 429 0.39 -32.51 -14.26
N ALA A 430 -0.55 -32.11 -13.39
CA ALA A 430 -1.64 -31.20 -13.73
C ALA A 430 -1.13 -29.83 -14.20
N TRP A 431 -0.02 -29.34 -13.64
CA TRP A 431 0.59 -28.09 -14.10
C TRP A 431 1.11 -28.22 -15.52
N THR A 432 1.83 -29.30 -15.84
CA THR A 432 2.43 -29.49 -17.18
C THR A 432 1.42 -29.69 -18.30
N GLU A 433 0.17 -30.07 -17.98
CA GLU A 433 -0.92 -30.12 -18.95
C GLU A 433 -1.37 -28.73 -19.42
N VAL A 434 -1.14 -27.70 -18.60
CA VAL A 434 -1.68 -26.35 -18.78
C VAL A 434 -0.60 -25.31 -19.03
N ALA A 435 0.54 -25.43 -18.37
CA ALA A 435 1.59 -24.43 -18.32
C ALA A 435 2.98 -25.09 -18.29
N ARG A 436 4.01 -24.32 -18.64
CA ARG A 436 5.38 -24.87 -18.65
C ARG A 436 5.93 -25.00 -17.23
N LEU A 437 6.72 -26.06 -17.03
CA LEU A 437 7.29 -26.41 -15.74
C LEU A 437 8.24 -25.34 -15.15
N ASP A 438 8.83 -24.48 -15.99
CA ASP A 438 9.66 -23.36 -15.53
C ASP A 438 8.86 -22.30 -14.76
N SER A 439 7.55 -22.12 -15.03
CA SER A 439 6.71 -21.28 -14.17
C SER A 439 6.45 -21.89 -12.81
N LEU A 440 6.23 -23.20 -12.74
CA LEU A 440 6.08 -23.88 -11.45
C LEU A 440 7.37 -23.75 -10.64
N LEU A 441 8.54 -23.92 -11.27
CA LEU A 441 9.84 -23.70 -10.63
C LEU A 441 9.92 -22.30 -10.00
N TRP A 442 9.52 -21.26 -10.73
CA TRP A 442 9.50 -19.90 -10.22
C TRP A 442 8.51 -19.72 -9.06
N VAL A 443 7.28 -20.26 -9.17
CA VAL A 443 6.26 -20.24 -8.10
C VAL A 443 6.79 -20.85 -6.81
N VAL A 444 7.29 -22.08 -6.85
CA VAL A 444 7.79 -22.76 -5.65
C VAL A 444 9.10 -22.16 -5.14
N PHE A 445 9.92 -21.55 -6.00
CA PHE A 445 11.07 -20.76 -5.59
C PHE A 445 10.65 -19.51 -4.81
N MET A 446 9.69 -18.73 -5.32
CA MET A 446 9.19 -17.52 -4.65
C MET A 446 8.58 -17.85 -3.29
N LEU A 447 7.79 -18.93 -3.19
CA LEU A 447 7.26 -19.43 -1.92
C LEU A 447 8.38 -19.80 -0.94
N SER A 448 9.34 -20.62 -1.38
CA SER A 448 10.46 -21.07 -0.54
C SER A 448 11.32 -19.89 -0.08
N GLY A 449 11.71 -19.01 -1.00
CA GLY A 449 12.54 -17.84 -0.69
C GLY A 449 11.86 -16.89 0.28
N SER A 450 10.59 -16.58 0.05
CA SER A 450 9.81 -15.69 0.92
C SER A 450 9.53 -16.33 2.29
N ALA A 451 9.33 -17.65 2.35
CA ALA A 451 9.13 -18.40 3.60
C ALA A 451 10.36 -18.39 4.52
N LEU A 452 11.59 -18.39 3.99
CA LEU A 452 12.81 -18.24 4.81
C LEU A 452 12.77 -17.01 5.71
N GLU A 453 12.17 -15.93 5.19
CA GLU A 453 12.10 -14.63 5.84
C GLU A 453 10.79 -14.46 6.62
N CYS A 454 9.67 -14.93 6.06
CA CYS A 454 8.34 -14.61 6.56
C CYS A 454 7.60 -15.79 7.23
N ASP A 455 7.83 -17.04 6.82
CA ASP A 455 7.06 -18.22 7.27
C ASP A 455 7.93 -19.49 7.35
N GLN A 456 8.83 -19.55 8.32
CA GLN A 456 9.74 -20.69 8.47
C GLN A 456 9.02 -22.02 8.75
N ASN A 457 7.77 -21.97 9.22
CA ASN A 457 6.99 -23.18 9.53
C ASN A 457 6.55 -23.91 8.26
N ARG A 458 6.22 -23.19 7.17
CA ARG A 458 5.82 -23.78 5.88
C ARG A 458 7.00 -24.12 4.97
N MET A 459 8.19 -23.62 5.30
CA MET A 459 9.41 -23.83 4.50
C MET A 459 9.66 -25.30 4.11
N PRO A 460 9.50 -26.30 5.01
CA PRO A 460 9.73 -27.70 4.65
C PRO A 460 8.82 -28.20 3.52
N GLU A 461 7.56 -27.78 3.48
CA GLU A 461 6.60 -28.18 2.45
C GLU A 461 6.95 -27.57 1.09
N PHE A 462 7.31 -26.28 1.08
CA PHE A 462 7.72 -25.58 -0.14
C PHE A 462 9.03 -26.12 -0.71
N VAL A 463 10.00 -26.40 0.15
CA VAL A 463 11.27 -27.03 -0.25
C VAL A 463 11.05 -28.43 -0.80
N LYS A 464 10.13 -29.22 -0.22
CA LYS A 464 9.77 -30.54 -0.76
C LYS A 464 9.21 -30.42 -2.18
N ALA A 465 8.31 -29.46 -2.41
CA ALA A 465 7.78 -29.19 -3.74
C ALA A 465 8.88 -28.77 -4.72
N LEU A 466 9.76 -27.86 -4.29
CA LEU A 466 10.88 -27.37 -5.09
C LEU A 466 11.86 -28.47 -5.47
N LYS A 467 12.24 -29.35 -4.53
CA LYS A 467 13.08 -30.53 -4.81
C LYS A 467 12.50 -31.39 -5.93
N LYS A 468 11.17 -31.60 -5.92
CA LYS A 468 10.50 -32.38 -6.96
C LYS A 468 10.58 -31.70 -8.32
N VAL A 469 10.27 -30.41 -8.39
CA VAL A 469 10.30 -29.65 -9.65
C VAL A 469 11.71 -29.61 -10.23
N VAL A 470 12.72 -29.32 -9.39
CA VAL A 470 14.16 -29.35 -9.75
C VAL A 470 14.56 -30.72 -10.30
N SER A 471 14.14 -31.80 -9.65
CA SER A 471 14.42 -33.17 -10.10
C SER A 471 13.78 -33.49 -11.44
N VAL A 472 12.52 -33.11 -11.66
CA VAL A 472 11.81 -33.36 -12.94
C VAL A 472 12.43 -32.53 -14.08
N MET A 473 12.88 -31.31 -13.80
CA MET A 473 13.59 -30.48 -14.77
C MET A 473 15.04 -30.92 -15.02
N GLY A 474 15.59 -31.86 -14.24
CA GLY A 474 16.97 -32.31 -14.36
C GLY A 474 18.01 -31.24 -13.98
N LEU A 475 17.65 -30.29 -13.11
CA LEU A 475 18.54 -29.21 -12.69
C LEU A 475 19.51 -29.71 -11.62
N GLY A 476 20.70 -30.14 -12.03
CA GLY A 476 21.72 -30.71 -11.14
C GLY A 476 22.73 -29.70 -10.57
N ARG A 477 22.76 -28.46 -11.07
CA ARG A 477 23.74 -27.44 -10.67
C ARG A 477 23.04 -26.12 -10.31
N LYS A 478 23.63 -25.39 -9.38
CA LYS A 478 23.14 -24.07 -8.94
C LYS A 478 23.00 -23.10 -10.12
N ASP A 479 24.00 -23.05 -11.00
CA ASP A 479 23.99 -22.13 -12.15
C ASP A 479 22.85 -22.44 -13.13
N ASP A 480 22.52 -23.73 -13.32
CA ASP A 480 21.40 -24.15 -14.17
C ASP A 480 20.05 -23.75 -13.53
N PHE A 481 19.94 -23.87 -12.20
CA PHE A 481 18.79 -23.44 -11.41
C PHE A 481 18.59 -21.92 -11.45
N GLU A 482 19.66 -21.15 -11.20
CA GLU A 482 19.66 -19.69 -11.24
C GLU A 482 19.34 -19.17 -12.63
N LYS A 483 19.93 -19.76 -13.68
CA LYS A 483 19.64 -19.42 -15.08
C LYS A 483 18.18 -19.69 -15.45
N ALA A 484 17.58 -20.77 -14.95
CA ALA A 484 16.18 -21.07 -15.19
C ALA A 484 15.26 -20.04 -14.52
N LEU A 485 15.57 -19.66 -13.27
CA LEU A 485 14.82 -18.63 -12.52
C LEU A 485 14.99 -17.23 -13.10
N GLY A 486 16.17 -16.89 -13.63
CA GLY A 486 16.44 -15.60 -14.28
C GLY A 486 15.64 -15.34 -15.56
N ALA A 487 14.83 -16.32 -16.01
CA ALA A 487 13.84 -16.11 -17.04
C ALA A 487 12.57 -15.41 -16.54
N PHE A 488 12.36 -15.31 -15.24
CA PHE A 488 11.21 -14.69 -14.57
C PHE A 488 11.63 -13.39 -13.88
N PRO A 489 10.69 -12.54 -13.42
CA PRO A 489 11.04 -11.30 -12.73
C PRO A 489 12.00 -11.56 -11.57
N TRP A 490 13.12 -10.83 -11.60
CA TRP A 490 14.30 -11.12 -10.80
C TRP A 490 14.91 -9.83 -10.28
N THR A 491 15.26 -9.80 -8.99
CA THR A 491 16.05 -8.70 -8.41
C THR A 491 17.36 -9.19 -7.84
N GLU A 492 18.41 -8.39 -8.01
CA GLU A 492 19.74 -8.68 -7.47
C GLU A 492 19.74 -8.61 -5.94
N HIS A 493 19.00 -7.66 -5.37
CA HIS A 493 18.99 -7.47 -3.91
C HIS A 493 18.28 -8.59 -3.13
N TRP A 494 17.30 -9.26 -3.74
CA TRP A 494 16.52 -10.31 -3.08
C TRP A 494 16.69 -11.66 -3.77
N SER A 495 16.36 -11.78 -5.06
CA SER A 495 16.35 -13.08 -5.75
C SER A 495 17.74 -13.70 -5.80
N ALA A 496 18.79 -12.96 -6.17
CA ALA A 496 20.15 -13.51 -6.25
C ALA A 496 20.69 -13.97 -4.88
N ARG A 497 20.46 -13.16 -3.84
CA ARG A 497 20.83 -13.51 -2.46
C ARG A 497 20.09 -14.76 -1.97
N THR A 498 18.78 -14.80 -2.19
CA THR A 498 17.91 -15.88 -1.71
C THR A 498 18.08 -17.16 -2.52
N CYS A 499 18.45 -17.07 -3.80
CA CYS A 499 18.72 -18.22 -4.68
C CYS A 499 19.73 -19.19 -4.06
N SER A 500 20.84 -18.66 -3.56
CA SER A 500 21.88 -19.48 -2.91
C SER A 500 21.33 -20.21 -1.68
N LEU A 501 20.60 -19.50 -0.82
CA LEU A 501 20.04 -20.05 0.41
C LEU A 501 19.00 -21.14 0.13
N VAL A 502 18.10 -20.89 -0.83
CA VAL A 502 17.08 -21.85 -1.24
C VAL A 502 17.73 -23.07 -1.90
N TRP A 503 18.73 -22.88 -2.76
CA TRP A 503 19.47 -23.97 -3.38
C TRP A 503 20.08 -24.91 -2.33
N ALA A 504 20.70 -24.37 -1.29
CA ALA A 504 21.23 -25.16 -0.18
C ALA A 504 20.14 -25.96 0.56
N GLN A 505 18.92 -25.44 0.69
CA GLN A 505 17.80 -26.21 1.26
C GLN A 505 17.37 -27.37 0.33
N VAL A 506 17.46 -27.16 -0.98
CA VAL A 506 17.15 -28.16 -2.01
C VAL A 506 18.21 -29.28 -2.02
N THR A 507 19.50 -28.94 -2.02
CA THR A 507 20.61 -29.89 -2.13
C THR A 507 21.07 -30.49 -0.80
N GLY A 508 20.80 -29.81 0.32
CA GLY A 508 21.37 -30.13 1.62
C GLY A 508 22.83 -29.66 1.77
N GLU A 509 23.34 -28.84 0.85
CA GLU A 509 24.68 -28.25 0.96
C GLU A 509 24.75 -27.28 2.14
N HIS A 510 25.77 -27.42 2.99
CA HIS A 510 26.04 -26.45 4.04
C HIS A 510 26.71 -25.20 3.46
N ILE A 511 25.98 -24.08 3.41
CA ILE A 511 26.59 -22.78 3.12
C ILE A 511 27.38 -22.34 4.35
N LEU A 512 28.72 -22.40 4.25
CA LEU A 512 29.57 -21.65 5.16
C LEU A 512 29.30 -20.17 4.89
N SER A 513 28.63 -19.47 5.83
CA SER A 513 28.35 -18.04 5.64
C SER A 513 29.69 -17.31 5.52
N VAL A 514 30.00 -16.82 4.32
CA VAL A 514 31.11 -15.91 4.11
C VAL A 514 30.75 -14.64 4.90
N SER A 515 31.34 -14.51 6.10
CA SER A 515 31.55 -13.36 7.02
C SER A 515 30.64 -12.13 7.05
N GLU A 516 29.76 -11.89 6.09
CA GLU A 516 28.69 -10.92 6.24
C GLU A 516 27.64 -11.52 7.16
N PRO A 517 27.37 -10.90 8.33
CA PRO A 517 26.22 -11.31 9.13
C PRO A 517 25.02 -11.27 8.20
N VAL A 518 24.19 -12.32 8.21
CA VAL A 518 22.89 -12.31 7.55
C VAL A 518 22.20 -11.05 8.03
N GLN A 519 22.25 -9.98 7.22
CA GLN A 519 21.56 -8.75 7.53
C GLN A 519 20.11 -9.15 7.47
N GLN A 520 19.50 -9.35 8.64
CA GLN A 520 18.06 -9.45 8.75
C GLN A 520 17.51 -8.27 7.97
N MET A 521 16.69 -8.56 6.97
CA MET A 521 15.98 -7.50 6.28
C MET A 521 15.02 -6.91 7.29
N PHE A 522 15.38 -5.73 7.78
CA PHE A 522 14.46 -4.89 8.53
C PHE A 522 13.40 -4.44 7.54
N TRP A 523 12.30 -5.18 7.50
CA TRP A 523 11.07 -4.74 6.83
C TRP A 523 10.72 -3.36 7.42
N ILE A 524 10.21 -2.45 6.60
CA ILE A 524 9.71 -1.15 7.10
C ILE A 524 8.66 -1.37 8.21
N GLU A 525 8.01 -2.55 8.24
CA GLU A 525 7.13 -3.04 9.30
C GLU A 525 7.74 -4.15 10.19
N GLU A 526 9.06 -4.23 10.42
CA GLU A 526 9.64 -5.19 11.38
C GLU A 526 9.22 -4.83 12.82
N MET A 527 7.97 -5.20 13.09
CA MET A 527 7.11 -4.84 14.20
C MET A 527 5.95 -5.85 14.30
N SER A 528 6.14 -7.09 13.84
CA SER A 528 5.22 -8.18 14.12
C SER A 528 5.98 -9.35 14.72
N VAL A 529 5.72 -9.56 16.02
CA VAL A 529 5.81 -10.77 16.85
C VAL A 529 6.59 -11.96 16.26
N ARG A 530 7.66 -12.36 16.95
CA ARG A 530 8.07 -13.77 17.07
C ARG A 530 7.16 -14.46 18.07
#